data_AF-A0ABD1DRS5-F1
#
_entry.id   AF-A0ABD1DRS5-F1
#
_cell.length_a   1.000
_cell.length_b   1.000
_cell.length_c   1.000
_cell.angle_alpha   90.00
_cell.angle_beta   90.00
_cell.angle_gamma   90.00
#
_symmetry.space_group_name_H-M   'P 1'
#
loop_
_entity.id
_entity.type
_entity.pdbx_description
1 polymer ?
#
loop_
_entity_poly.entity_id
_entity_poly.type
_entity_poly.pdbx_seq_one_letter_code
_entity_poly.pdbx_strand_id
1 'polypeptide(L)'
;MKILTYNFLTSKCIRGVKVGYPLKLNIVEKKVVSSDFNSEFITRMIPRLDWGAIKQAANNIGADLPATMPEDIGADSETLQKLHHILMEVDVVEGTLECPETGRGDFGTQELRQI
;
A
#
# COMPACT_ATOMS: atom_id res chain seq x y z
N MET A 1 9.29 -2.03 4.03
CA MET A 1 8.67 -1.16 3.04
C MET A 1 7.33 -0.67 3.56
N LYS A 2 7.10 0.65 3.52
CA LYS A 2 5.81 1.24 3.87
C LYS A 2 4.74 0.90 2.84
N ILE A 3 3.49 0.72 3.27
CA ILE A 3 2.36 0.48 2.35
C ILE A 3 2.17 1.66 1.40
N LEU A 4 2.50 2.88 1.84
CA LEU A 4 2.51 4.06 0.98
C LEU A 4 3.41 3.87 -0.25
N THR A 5 4.62 3.35 -0.06
CA THR A 5 5.56 3.07 -1.15
C THR A 5 5.00 2.02 -2.10
N TYR A 6 4.46 0.92 -1.55
CA TYR A 6 3.83 -0.14 -2.32
C TYR A 6 2.73 0.38 -3.25
N ASN A 7 1.91 1.33 -2.80
CA ASN A 7 0.83 1.89 -3.61
C ASN A 7 1.31 2.52 -4.93
N PHE A 8 2.58 2.95 -5.01
CA PHE A 8 3.17 3.53 -6.22
C PHE A 8 4.03 2.55 -7.04
N LEU A 9 4.23 1.32 -6.56
CA LEU A 9 5.02 0.33 -7.28
C LEU A 9 4.21 -0.31 -8.40
N THR A 10 4.81 -0.42 -9.58
CA THR A 10 4.20 -1.07 -10.75
C THR A 10 5.22 -1.91 -11.50
N SER A 11 4.79 -3.05 -12.02
CA SER A 11 5.59 -3.93 -12.88
C SER A 11 5.49 -3.59 -14.37
N LYS A 12 4.83 -2.49 -14.74
CA LYS A 12 4.73 -2.02 -16.15
C LYS A 12 6.08 -1.74 -16.81
N CYS A 13 7.14 -1.55 -16.02
CA CYS A 13 8.51 -1.41 -16.51
C CYS A 13 9.12 -2.73 -17.02
N ILE A 14 8.50 -3.88 -16.74
CA ILE A 14 8.96 -5.19 -17.22
C ILE A 14 8.52 -5.38 -18.67
N ARG A 15 9.47 -5.77 -19.53
CA ARG A 15 9.21 -6.01 -20.96
C ARG A 15 8.10 -7.06 -21.13
N GLY A 16 7.03 -6.65 -21.83
CA GLY A 16 5.90 -7.51 -22.16
C GLY A 16 4.71 -7.41 -21.20
N VAL A 17 4.82 -6.66 -20.09
CA VAL A 17 3.70 -6.43 -19.16
C VAL A 17 2.82 -5.27 -19.64
N LYS A 18 1.52 -5.51 -19.79
CA LYS A 18 0.53 -4.45 -20.08
C LYS A 18 -0.23 -4.01 -18.82
N VAL A 19 -0.57 -4.97 -17.97
CA VAL A 19 -1.28 -4.83 -16.69
C VAL A 19 -0.30 -5.13 -15.57
N GLY A 20 0.37 -4.08 -15.08
CA GLY A 20 1.39 -4.20 -14.03
C GLY A 20 0.97 -3.59 -12.69
N TYR A 21 -0.33 -3.41 -12.45
CA TYR A 21 -0.85 -2.76 -11.24
C TYR A 21 -2.30 -3.17 -10.95
N PRO A 22 -2.70 -3.33 -9.67
CA PRO A 22 -1.85 -3.38 -8.48
C PRO A 22 -1.04 -4.67 -8.41
N LEU A 23 0.14 -4.62 -7.78
CA LEU A 23 0.96 -5.81 -7.51
C LEU A 23 0.30 -6.65 -6.41
N LYS A 24 0.39 -7.98 -6.46
CA LYS A 24 -0.12 -8.79 -5.34
C LYS A 24 0.90 -8.75 -4.21
N LEU A 25 0.51 -8.16 -3.08
CA LEU A 25 1.31 -8.09 -1.88
C LEU A 25 1.03 -9.29 -0.98
N ASN A 26 2.06 -10.11 -0.74
CA ASN A 26 2.04 -11.15 0.29
C ASN A 26 2.93 -10.72 1.44
N ILE A 27 2.38 -10.66 2.65
CA ILE A 27 3.09 -10.21 3.85
C ILE A 27 3.45 -11.43 4.69
N VAL A 28 4.74 -11.66 4.88
CA VAL A 28 5.27 -12.70 5.76
C VAL A 28 5.50 -12.12 7.16
N GLU A 29 6.17 -10.95 7.23
CA GLU A 29 6.44 -10.24 8.46
C GLU A 29 6.17 -8.74 8.30
N LYS A 30 5.49 -8.14 9.28
CA LYS A 30 5.24 -6.70 9.34
C LYS A 30 5.58 -6.16 10.73
N LYS A 31 5.97 -4.90 10.77
CA LYS A 31 6.23 -4.13 11.98
C LYS A 31 5.36 -2.88 11.96
N VAL A 32 4.77 -2.55 13.10
CA VAL A 32 4.10 -1.26 13.31
C VAL A 32 5.13 -0.29 13.89
N VAL A 33 5.33 0.84 13.21
CA VAL A 33 6.25 1.91 13.61
C VAL A 33 5.41 3.14 13.89
N SER A 34 5.46 3.65 15.12
CA SER A 34 4.73 4.87 15.49
C SER A 34 5.16 6.04 14.60
N SER A 35 4.18 6.78 14.06
CA SER A 35 4.45 7.98 13.26
C SER A 35 3.46 9.08 13.65
N ASP A 36 3.92 10.32 13.68
CA ASP A 36 3.05 11.47 13.97
C ASP A 36 1.90 11.56 12.97
N PHE A 37 0.67 11.59 13.48
CA PHE A 37 -0.52 11.72 12.66
C PHE A 37 -0.54 13.05 11.93
N ASN A 38 -0.59 13.00 10.60
CA ASN A 38 -0.65 14.18 9.75
C ASN A 38 -1.82 14.08 8.76
N SER A 39 -2.97 14.59 9.17
CA SER A 39 -4.19 14.62 8.35
C SER A 39 -4.02 15.39 7.04
N GLU A 40 -3.25 16.47 7.04
CA GLU A 40 -2.99 17.28 5.85
C GLU A 40 -2.19 16.48 4.81
N PHE A 41 -1.19 15.71 5.25
CA PHE A 41 -0.42 14.83 4.38
C PHE A 41 -1.28 13.75 3.74
N ILE A 42 -2.10 13.05 4.54
CA ILE A 42 -3.00 12.01 4.02
C ILE A 42 -3.97 12.63 3.02
N THR A 43 -4.59 13.77 3.36
CA THR A 43 -5.55 14.46 2.48
C THR A 43 -4.95 14.84 1.13
N ARG A 44 -3.70 15.34 1.12
CA ARG A 44 -2.97 15.64 -0.13
C ARG A 44 -2.58 14.39 -0.92
N MET A 45 -2.41 13.26 -0.26
CA MET A 45 -2.06 11.99 -0.91
C MET A 45 -3.28 11.30 -1.52
N ILE A 46 -4.47 11.39 -0.91
CA ILE A 46 -5.74 10.80 -1.41
C ILE A 46 -5.87 10.81 -2.94
N PRO A 47 -5.77 11.95 -3.65
CA PRO A 47 -5.97 11.99 -5.11
C PRO A 47 -4.91 11.21 -5.91
N ARG A 48 -3.77 10.89 -5.31
CA ARG A 48 -2.69 10.10 -5.93
C ARG A 48 -2.73 8.62 -5.52
N LEU A 49 -3.56 8.27 -4.54
CA LEU A 49 -3.66 6.93 -4.02
C LEU A 49 -4.66 6.10 -4.84
N ASP A 50 -4.40 4.81 -4.98
CA ASP A 50 -5.37 3.90 -5.58
C ASP A 50 -6.11 3.19 -4.45
N TRP A 51 -7.40 3.49 -4.32
CA TRP A 51 -8.22 2.94 -3.23
C TRP A 51 -8.29 1.40 -3.30
N GLY A 52 -8.29 0.82 -4.51
CA GLY A 52 -8.33 -0.62 -4.71
C GLY A 52 -7.06 -1.32 -4.22
N ALA A 53 -5.89 -0.74 -4.52
CA ALA A 53 -4.60 -1.23 -4.08
C ALA A 53 -4.43 -1.12 -2.56
N ILE A 54 -4.83 0.01 -1.98
CA ILE A 54 -4.80 0.22 -0.52
C ILE A 54 -5.72 -0.78 0.18
N LYS A 55 -6.95 -0.98 -0.31
CA LYS A 55 -7.88 -1.93 0.28
C LYS A 55 -7.33 -3.36 0.25
N GLN A 56 -6.68 -3.75 -0.84
CA GLN A 56 -5.98 -5.04 -0.90
C GLN A 56 -4.85 -5.14 0.12
N ALA A 57 -4.02 -4.10 0.26
CA ALA A 57 -2.98 -4.08 1.28
C ALA A 57 -3.56 -4.11 2.70
N ALA A 58 -4.62 -3.34 2.95
CA ALA A 58 -5.35 -3.28 4.22
C ALA A 58 -5.88 -4.66 4.64
N ASN A 59 -6.50 -5.39 3.69
CA ASN A 59 -6.94 -6.76 3.93
C ASN A 59 -5.78 -7.70 4.33
N ASN A 60 -4.62 -7.57 3.66
CA ASN A 60 -3.43 -8.37 3.99
C ASN A 60 -2.85 -8.07 5.38
N ILE A 61 -3.01 -6.84 5.87
CA ILE A 61 -2.56 -6.45 7.21
C ILE A 61 -3.67 -6.61 8.27
N GLY A 62 -4.88 -7.04 7.90
CA GLY A 62 -6.02 -7.17 8.82
C GLY A 62 -6.64 -5.83 9.25
N ALA A 63 -6.50 -4.78 8.44
CA ALA A 63 -7.15 -3.50 8.65
C ALA A 63 -8.43 -3.39 7.80
N ASP A 64 -9.50 -2.89 8.42
CA ASP A 64 -10.79 -2.71 7.74
C ASP A 64 -10.91 -1.30 7.15
N LEU A 65 -11.10 -1.23 5.84
CA LEU A 65 -11.34 0.01 5.09
C LEU A 65 -12.66 -0.08 4.31
N PRO A 66 -13.38 1.04 4.16
CA PRO A 66 -14.65 1.05 3.45
C PRO A 66 -14.47 0.61 1.99
N ALA A 67 -15.52 -0.03 1.45
CA ALA A 67 -15.44 -0.66 0.14
C ALA A 67 -15.19 0.35 -0.99
N THR A 68 -15.73 1.55 -0.83
CA THR A 68 -15.57 2.69 -1.72
C THR A 68 -14.94 3.84 -0.93
N MET A 69 -14.15 4.65 -1.62
CA MET A 69 -13.65 5.91 -1.08
C MET A 69 -14.84 6.81 -0.68
N PRO A 70 -14.96 7.23 0.59
CA PRO A 70 -15.95 8.22 1.01
C PRO A 70 -15.79 9.53 0.23
N GLU A 71 -16.91 10.20 -0.06
CA GLU A 71 -16.87 11.52 -0.74
C GLU A 71 -16.16 12.59 0.11
N ASP A 72 -16.33 12.52 1.44
CA ASP A 72 -15.75 13.46 2.41
C ASP A 72 -14.65 12.81 3.30
N ILE A 73 -13.70 12.05 2.73
CA ILE A 73 -12.58 11.49 3.53
C ILE A 73 -11.88 12.60 4.34
N GLY A 74 -11.72 13.80 3.78
CA GLY A 74 -11.03 14.91 4.45
C GLY A 74 -11.71 15.38 5.75
N ALA A 75 -13.02 15.14 5.89
CA ALA A 75 -13.78 15.46 7.11
C ALA A 75 -13.87 14.26 8.07
N ASP A 76 -13.66 13.05 7.58
CA ASP A 76 -13.76 11.83 8.38
C ASP A 76 -12.43 11.50 9.08
N SER A 77 -12.28 12.03 10.29
CA SER A 77 -11.10 11.82 11.13
C SER A 77 -10.80 10.34 11.40
N GLU A 78 -11.83 9.48 11.49
CA GLU A 78 -11.63 8.04 11.72
C GLU A 78 -10.97 7.36 10.52
N THR A 79 -11.47 7.61 9.30
CA THR A 79 -10.85 7.08 8.08
C THR A 79 -9.46 7.65 7.86
N LEU A 80 -9.22 8.94 8.15
CA LEU A 80 -7.89 9.54 8.05
C LEU A 80 -6.89 8.89 9.00
N GLN A 81 -7.28 8.60 10.25
CA GLN A 81 -6.44 7.90 11.21
C GLN A 81 -6.14 6.47 10.77
N LYS A 82 -7.15 5.74 10.25
CA LYS A 82 -6.95 4.40 9.67
C LYS A 82 -5.98 4.44 8.48
N LEU A 83 -6.16 5.38 7.56
CA LEU A 83 -5.26 5.56 6.41
C LEU A 83 -3.84 5.89 6.87
N HIS A 84 -3.67 6.77 7.85
CA HIS A 84 -2.36 7.08 8.41
C HIS A 84 -1.70 5.84 9.00
N HIS A 85 -2.41 5.07 9.82
CA HIS A 85 -1.91 3.82 10.37
C HIS A 85 -1.42 2.87 9.28
N ILE A 86 -2.27 2.61 8.28
CA ILE A 86 -1.97 1.69 7.18
C ILE A 86 -0.79 2.17 6.34
N LEU A 87 -0.79 3.43 5.93
CA LEU A 87 0.19 3.97 4.98
C LEU A 87 1.54 4.29 5.62
N MET A 88 1.52 4.86 6.82
CA MET A 88 2.70 5.43 7.48
C MET A 88 3.24 4.56 8.61
N GLU A 89 2.38 3.88 9.36
CA GLU A 89 2.82 3.10 10.53
C GLU A 89 3.20 1.67 10.17
N VAL A 90 2.46 1.03 9.26
CA VAL A 90 2.75 -0.34 8.84
C VAL A 90 3.96 -0.40 7.92
N ASP A 91 4.99 -1.10 8.37
CA ASP A 91 6.21 -1.39 7.63
C ASP A 91 6.33 -2.90 7.37
N VAL A 92 6.27 -3.32 6.11
CA VAL A 92 6.50 -4.71 5.72
C VAL A 92 7.99 -5.03 5.84
N VAL A 93 8.34 -5.94 6.74
CA VAL A 93 9.71 -6.39 6.96
C VAL A 93 10.05 -7.47 5.93
N GLU A 94 9.18 -8.48 5.84
CA GLU A 94 9.32 -9.62 4.94
C GLU A 94 8.03 -9.86 4.16
N GLY A 95 8.15 -10.11 2.86
CA GLY A 95 7.03 -10.30 1.96
C GLY A 95 7.49 -10.38 0.51
N THR A 96 6.52 -10.61 -0.39
CA THR A 96 6.74 -10.66 -1.82
C THR A 96 5.73 -9.79 -2.56
N LEU A 97 6.14 -9.31 -3.74
CA LEU A 97 5.31 -8.53 -4.65
C LEU A 97 5.23 -9.23 -6.00
N GLU A 98 4.06 -9.77 -6.34
CA GLU A 98 3.85 -10.49 -7.59
C GLU A 98 3.22 -9.61 -8.67
N CYS A 99 3.77 -9.64 -9.89
CA CYS A 99 3.14 -9.03 -11.05
C CYS A 99 1.83 -9.75 -11.40
N PRO A 100 0.69 -9.04 -11.51
CA PRO A 100 -0.60 -9.68 -11.74
C PRO A 100 -0.71 -10.33 -13.13
N GLU A 101 0.04 -9.86 -14.13
CA GLU A 101 -0.01 -10.40 -15.49
C GLU A 101 0.95 -11.56 -15.72
N THR A 102 2.19 -11.45 -15.27
CA THR A 102 3.24 -12.44 -15.59
C THR A 102 3.50 -13.43 -14.47
N GLY A 103 2.95 -13.21 -13.27
CA GLY A 103 3.29 -13.98 -12.07
C GLY A 103 4.76 -13.83 -11.65
N ARG A 104 5.54 -12.96 -12.30
CA ARG A 104 6.93 -12.71 -11.95
C ARG A 104 6.96 -11.75 -10.78
N GLY A 105 7.53 -12.19 -9.67
CA GLY A 105 7.67 -11.35 -8.49
C GLY A 105 8.16 -12.11 -7.27
N ASP A 106 9.36 -12.68 -7.38
CA ASP A 106 10.16 -13.11 -6.22
C ASP A 106 11.09 -11.97 -5.77
N PHE A 107 10.59 -10.73 -5.78
CA PHE A 107 11.32 -9.65 -5.11
C PHE A 107 11.00 -9.77 -3.63
N GLY A 108 11.83 -10.53 -2.90
CA GLY A 108 11.78 -10.49 -1.44
C GLY A 108 11.93 -9.05 -0.98
N THR A 109 11.08 -8.59 -0.04
CA THR A 109 11.18 -7.22 0.50
C THR A 109 12.52 -6.93 1.18
N GLN A 110 13.35 -7.95 1.42
CA GLN A 110 14.75 -7.79 1.85
C GLN A 110 15.63 -7.19 0.75
N GLU A 111 15.43 -7.53 -0.54
CA GLU A 111 16.19 -6.95 -1.66
C GLU A 111 15.71 -5.53 -2.03
N LEU A 112 14.43 -5.23 -1.82
CA LEU A 112 13.86 -3.89 -2.08
C LEU A 112 14.29 -2.83 -1.05
N ARG A 113 14.94 -3.21 0.06
CA ARG A 113 15.54 -2.26 1.02
C ARG A 113 16.93 -1.78 0.59
N GLN A 114 17.52 -2.34 -0.47
CA GLN A 114 18.86 -1.98 -0.96
C GLN A 114 18.86 -1.10 -2.22
N ILE A 115 17.70 -0.58 -2.63
CA ILE A 115 17.56 0.33 -3.78
C ILE A 115 17.15 1.72 -3.32
#